data_AF-A0A3N5ICH0-F1
#
_entry.id   AF-A0A3N5ICH0-F1
#
_cell.length_a   1.000
_cell.length_b   1.000
_cell.length_c   1.000
_cell.angle_alpha   90.00
_cell.angle_beta   90.00
_cell.angle_gamma   90.00
#
_symmetry.space_group_name_H-M   'P 1'
#
loop_
_entity.id
_entity.type
_entity.pdbx_description
1 polymer ?
#
loop_
_entity_poly.entity_id
_entity_poly.type
_entity_poly.pdbx_seq_one_letter_code
_entity_poly.pdbx_strand_id
1 'polypeptide(L)'
;MTEGPGATGGAGASRTRRGPRRAIRAAPHVLIVDDNRELREVLAWFVRSLGCEVTEADSGTTAVTLASRRRPDAVCLDLWMDGVSG
;
A
#
# COMPACT_ATOMS: atom_id res chain seq x y z
N MET A 1 45.73 51.27 5.60
CA MET A 1 45.40 50.20 4.64
C MET A 1 44.00 49.74 5.01
N THR A 2 42.91 50.33 4.49
CA THR A 2 42.37 50.20 3.11
C THR A 2 42.37 48.71 2.70
N GLU A 3 41.25 48.05 2.43
CA GLU A 3 40.19 48.35 1.45
C GLU A 3 38.90 47.56 1.82
N GLY A 4 37.74 48.22 1.77
CA GLY A 4 36.67 47.95 0.79
C GLY A 4 35.85 46.64 0.78
N PRO A 5 34.67 46.66 0.12
CA PRO A 5 33.49 45.84 0.44
C PRO A 5 33.11 44.82 -0.65
N GLY A 6 32.24 43.86 -0.33
CA GLY A 6 31.55 43.02 -1.30
C GLY A 6 30.18 42.61 -0.74
N ALA A 7 29.10 43.33 -1.06
CA ALA A 7 28.29 43.18 -2.27
C ALA A 7 27.38 41.94 -2.24
N THR A 8 26.09 42.23 -2.01
CA THR A 8 24.92 41.77 -2.77
C THR A 8 24.64 40.28 -2.98
N GLY A 9 23.41 39.90 -2.62
CA GLY A 9 22.70 38.74 -3.15
C GLY A 9 21.55 38.42 -2.20
N GLY A 10 20.36 38.99 -2.36
CA GLY A 10 19.54 38.79 -3.54
C GLY A 10 18.31 38.01 -3.08
N ALA A 11 17.15 38.65 -3.17
CA ALA A 11 15.86 38.04 -2.89
C ALA A 11 15.71 36.72 -3.65
N GLY A 12 15.55 35.61 -2.91
CA GLY A 12 15.38 34.28 -3.47
C GLY A 12 14.06 33.69 -3.02
N ALA A 13 12.99 34.19 -3.63
CA ALA A 13 11.68 33.57 -3.81
C ALA A 13 11.14 32.68 -2.67
N SER A 14 10.05 33.17 -2.08
CA SER A 14 8.99 32.36 -1.48
C SER A 14 8.82 31.03 -2.24
N ARG A 15 9.45 29.98 -1.73
CA ARG A 15 9.11 28.60 -2.10
C ARG A 15 7.79 28.35 -1.40
N THR A 16 6.72 28.73 -2.10
CA THR A 16 5.38 28.25 -1.81
C THR A 16 5.50 26.74 -1.58
N ARG A 17 5.41 26.33 -0.32
CA ARG A 17 5.24 24.94 0.05
C ARG A 17 3.88 24.56 -0.53
N ARG A 18 3.88 24.14 -1.78
CA ARG A 18 2.75 23.52 -2.45
C ARG A 18 2.42 22.31 -1.57
N GLY A 19 1.42 22.49 -0.71
CA GLY A 19 0.94 21.45 0.18
C GLY A 19 0.69 20.17 -0.63
N PRO A 20 0.83 18.99 -0.01
CA PRO A 20 0.68 17.74 -0.73
C PRO A 20 -0.68 17.78 -1.44
N ARG A 21 -0.64 17.82 -2.78
CA ARG A 21 -1.83 17.54 -3.57
C ARG A 21 -2.27 16.17 -3.08
N ARG A 22 -3.46 16.08 -2.48
CA ARG A 22 -4.03 14.81 -2.02
C ARG A 22 -4.06 13.91 -3.24
N ALA A 23 -3.06 13.04 -3.36
CA ALA A 23 -2.99 12.07 -4.43
C ALA A 23 -4.30 11.28 -4.34
N ILE A 24 -4.98 11.12 -5.47
CA ILE A 24 -6.11 10.20 -5.55
C ILE A 24 -5.50 8.84 -5.22
N ARG A 25 -5.71 8.35 -4.00
CA ARG A 25 -5.24 7.01 -3.63
C ARG A 25 -6.05 6.04 -4.46
N ALA A 26 -5.36 5.20 -5.21
CA ALA A 26 -5.97 4.02 -5.81
C ALA A 26 -6.65 3.20 -4.70
N ALA A 27 -7.68 2.43 -5.06
CA ALA A 27 -8.34 1.52 -4.14
C ALA A 27 -7.28 0.62 -3.46
N PRO A 28 -7.24 0.52 -2.12
CA PRO A 28 -6.30 -0.34 -1.43
C PRO A 28 -6.46 -1.79 -1.90
N HIS A 29 -5.36 -2.50 -2.09
CA HIS A 29 -5.35 -3.90 -2.49
C HIS A 29 -5.15 -4.81 -1.28
N VAL A 30 -6.07 -5.76 -1.08
CA VAL A 30 -6.02 -6.72 0.02
C VAL A 30 -5.84 -8.13 -0.55
N LEU A 31 -4.91 -8.89 0.02
CA LEU A 31 -4.75 -10.31 -0.24
C LEU A 31 -5.43 -11.11 0.88
N ILE A 32 -6.38 -11.96 0.54
CA ILE A 32 -7.06 -12.86 1.50
C ILE A 32 -6.52 -14.27 1.29
N VAL A 33 -6.07 -14.90 2.37
CA VAL A 33 -5.46 -16.24 2.39
C VAL A 33 -6.21 -17.09 3.39
N ASP A 34 -6.94 -18.07 2.88
CA ASP A 34 -7.82 -18.94 3.68
C ASP A 34 -8.05 -20.19 2.84
N ASP A 35 -7.97 -21.39 3.39
CA ASP A 35 -8.18 -22.64 2.65
C ASP A 35 -9.68 -22.92 2.44
N ASN A 36 -10.54 -22.41 3.32
CA ASN A 36 -11.99 -22.52 3.21
C ASN A 36 -12.53 -21.56 2.13
N ARG A 37 -12.99 -22.14 1.03
CA ARG A 37 -13.54 -21.40 -0.10
C ARG A 37 -14.73 -20.51 0.25
N GLU A 38 -15.67 -21.00 1.07
CA GLU A 38 -16.89 -20.26 1.39
C GLU A 38 -16.57 -19.03 2.23
N LEU A 39 -15.71 -19.19 3.24
CA LEU A 39 -15.27 -18.08 4.08
C LEU A 39 -14.49 -17.05 3.27
N ARG A 40 -13.55 -17.51 2.43
CA ARG A 40 -12.76 -16.64 1.54
C ARG A 40 -13.63 -15.83 0.60
N GLU A 41 -14.65 -16.42 -0.02
CA GLU A 41 -15.58 -15.73 -0.92
C GLU A 41 -16.40 -14.65 -0.18
N VAL A 42 -16.90 -14.96 1.03
CA VAL A 42 -17.64 -14.01 1.87
C VAL A 42 -16.76 -12.84 2.31
N LEU A 43 -15.53 -13.13 2.78
CA LEU A 43 -14.57 -12.10 3.17
C LEU A 43 -14.19 -11.22 1.99
N ALA A 44 -13.96 -11.81 0.81
CA ALA A 44 -13.62 -11.07 -0.39
C ALA A 44 -14.75 -10.16 -0.84
N TRP A 45 -16.01 -10.63 -0.78
CA TRP A 45 -17.17 -9.79 -1.04
C TRP A 45 -17.26 -8.61 -0.05
N PHE A 46 -17.08 -8.89 1.24
CA PHE A 46 -17.11 -7.85 2.28
C PHE A 46 -16.02 -6.80 2.08
N VAL A 47 -14.77 -7.22 1.85
CA VAL A 47 -13.65 -6.30 1.63
C VAL A 47 -13.81 -5.49 0.33
N ARG A 48 -14.33 -6.10 -0.74
CA ARG A 48 -14.69 -5.37 -1.97
C ARG A 48 -15.77 -4.31 -1.71
N SER A 49 -16.74 -4.60 -0.84
CA SER A 49 -17.79 -3.63 -0.46
C SER A 49 -17.25 -2.40 0.26
N LEU A 50 -16.07 -2.50 0.89
CA LEU A 50 -15.36 -1.38 1.51
C LEU A 50 -14.62 -0.49 0.49
N GLY A 51 -14.70 -0.80 -0.81
CA GLY A 51 -14.01 -0.09 -1.87
C GLY A 51 -12.56 -0.52 -2.07
N CYS A 52 -12.18 -1.68 -1.53
CA CYS A 52 -10.86 -2.29 -1.74
C CYS A 52 -10.87 -3.22 -2.95
N GLU A 53 -9.71 -3.36 -3.59
CA GLU A 53 -9.47 -4.45 -4.53
C GLU A 53 -9.02 -5.70 -3.77
N VAL A 54 -9.42 -6.88 -4.23
CA VAL A 54 -9.13 -8.13 -3.54
C VAL A 54 -8.53 -9.17 -4.47
N THR A 55 -7.46 -9.81 -4.00
CA THR A 55 -6.95 -11.07 -4.54
C THR A 55 -7.12 -12.16 -3.49
N GLU A 56 -7.51 -13.35 -3.93
CA GLU A 56 -7.78 -14.50 -3.07
C GLU A 56 -6.71 -15.57 -3.29
N ALA A 57 -6.28 -16.21 -2.22
CA ALA A 57 -5.36 -17.34 -2.20
C ALA A 57 -5.92 -18.44 -1.30
N ASP A 58 -5.79 -19.68 -1.74
CA ASP A 58 -6.24 -20.88 -1.01
C ASP A 58 -5.16 -21.49 -0.10
N SER A 59 -3.96 -20.92 -0.14
CA SER A 59 -2.77 -21.47 0.53
C SER A 59 -1.68 -20.41 0.65
N GLY A 60 -0.79 -20.56 1.63
CA GLY A 60 0.34 -19.66 1.83
C GLY A 60 1.30 -19.60 0.64
N THR A 61 1.54 -20.72 -0.06
CA THR A 61 2.41 -20.77 -1.24
C THR A 61 1.84 -19.97 -2.41
N THR A 62 0.54 -20.11 -2.68
CA THR A 62 -0.18 -19.28 -3.65
C THR A 62 -0.15 -17.81 -3.22
N ALA A 63 -0.34 -17.52 -1.93
CA ALA A 63 -0.30 -16.16 -1.40
C ALA A 63 1.06 -15.47 -1.62
N VAL A 64 2.18 -16.13 -1.32
CA VAL A 64 3.53 -15.59 -1.55
C VAL A 64 3.76 -15.28 -3.03
N THR A 65 3.31 -16.18 -3.91
CA THR A 65 3.41 -15.99 -5.36
C THR A 65 2.62 -14.78 -5.83
N LEU A 66 1.39 -14.62 -5.33
CA LEU A 66 0.50 -13.52 -5.69
C LEU A 66 1.00 -12.18 -5.12
N ALA A 67 1.44 -12.16 -3.86
CA ALA A 67 2.00 -10.97 -3.22
C ALA A 67 3.27 -10.45 -3.91
N SER A 68 4.05 -11.36 -4.51
CA SER A 68 5.25 -11.01 -5.28
C SER A 68 4.91 -10.39 -6.64
N ARG A 69 3.80 -10.79 -7.25
CA ARG A 69 3.31 -10.25 -8.55
C ARG A 69 2.60 -8.91 -8.37
N ARG A 70 1.82 -8.79 -7.31
CA ARG A 70 1.05 -7.59 -6.98
C ARG A 70 1.18 -7.35 -5.48
N ARG A 71 1.92 -6.30 -5.11
CA ARG A 71 2.16 -5.89 -3.72
C ARG A 71 0.82 -5.47 -3.07
N PRO A 72 0.28 -6.24 -2.12
CA PRO A 72 -0.92 -5.84 -1.40
C PRO A 72 -0.58 -4.78 -0.35
N ASP A 73 -1.54 -3.91 -0.05
CA ASP A 73 -1.47 -2.95 1.04
C ASP A 73 -1.76 -3.62 2.40
N ALA A 74 -2.50 -4.72 2.40
CA ALA A 74 -2.79 -5.54 3.57
C ALA A 74 -2.97 -7.02 3.20
N VAL A 75 -2.68 -7.92 4.15
CA VAL A 75 -2.92 -9.36 4.03
C VAL A 75 -3.85 -9.80 5.16
N CYS A 76 -4.95 -10.46 4.81
CA CYS A 76 -5.83 -11.16 5.74
C CYS A 76 -5.49 -12.65 5.62
N LEU A 77 -4.90 -13.20 6.68
CA LEU A 77 -4.35 -14.55 6.69
C LEU A 77 -5.07 -15.37 7.76
N ASP A 78 -5.62 -16.52 7.37
CA ASP A 78 -6.07 -17.52 8.32
C ASP A 78 -4.87 -18.20 8.98
N LEU A 79 -4.92 -18.30 10.31
CA LEU A 79 -3.88 -18.92 11.14
C LEU A 79 -4.13 -20.42 11.35
N TRP A 80 -5.32 -20.92 11.02
CA TRP A 80 -5.72 -22.32 11.19
C TRP A 80 -5.78 -23.09 9.86
N MET A 81 -4.78 -22.85 9.00
CA MET A 81 -4.61 -23.59 7.74
C MET A 81 -3.92 -24.92 7.98
N ASP A 82 -4.53 -26.03 7.56
CA ASP A 82 -3.91 -27.34 7.64
C ASP A 82 -2.80 -27.46 6.56
N GLY A 83 -1.53 -27.54 6.99
CA GLY A 83 -0.42 -27.95 6.12
C GLY A 83 0.66 -26.90 5.80
N VAL A 84 0.47 -25.62 6.08
CA VAL A 84 1.56 -24.62 6.07
C VAL A 84 1.22 -23.57 7.13
N SER A 85 2.06 -23.43 8.16
CA SER A 85 1.96 -22.35 9.13
C SER A 85 1.79 -21.01 8.39
N GLY A 86 0.72 -20.28 8.72
CA GLY A 86 0.42 -18.97 8.14
C GLY A 86 1.55 -17.97 8.29
#